data_AF-A0A089M2N5-F1
#
_entry.id   AF-A0A089M2N5-F1
#
_cell.length_a   1.000
_cell.length_b   1.000
_cell.length_c   1.000
_cell.angle_alpha   90.00
_cell.angle_beta   90.00
_cell.angle_gamma   90.00
#
_symmetry.space_group_name_H-M   'P 1'
#
loop_
_entity.id
_entity.type
_entity.pdbx_description
1 polymer ?
#
loop_
_entity_poly.entity_id
_entity_poly.type
_entity_poly.pdbx_seq_one_letter_code
_entity_poly.pdbx_strand_id
1 'polypeptide(L)'
;MGRNNGRNAVVEELAAAMGKNNGRNAVVEEPPAVMGRNNGRNAVVEEPPAAIGKNNGRNAVVKELAAAIGKNNGRNAVVEEPPAVMGRNNGRNAVVEEPPAAMGRNNGRNAVVEEPPAAMGRNNGRNAVVEEPPAAMGRNNGRNAVV
;
A
#
# COMPACT_ATOMS: atom_id res chain seq x y z
N MET A 1 -5.22 -23.20 -1.78
CA MET A 1 -4.63 -22.07 -1.02
C MET A 1 -3.22 -22.44 -0.61
N GLY A 2 -2.21 -21.72 -1.09
CA GLY A 2 -0.80 -21.94 -0.75
C GLY A 2 -0.38 -21.24 0.55
N ARG A 3 0.65 -21.76 1.21
CA ARG A 3 1.35 -21.09 2.32
C ARG A 3 2.85 -21.17 2.06
N ASN A 4 3.50 -20.03 1.94
CA ASN A 4 4.96 -19.93 1.90
C ASN A 4 5.43 -19.34 3.22
N ASN A 5 6.25 -20.08 3.97
CA ASN A 5 6.75 -19.66 5.28
C ASN A 5 8.26 -19.83 5.33
N GLY A 6 9.00 -18.85 5.84
CA GLY A 6 10.44 -18.99 5.98
C GLY A 6 11.12 -17.74 6.53
N ARG A 7 12.45 -17.77 6.67
CA ARG A 7 13.20 -16.54 6.99
C ARG A 7 13.12 -15.56 5.82
N ASN A 8 13.30 -16.06 4.61
CA ASN A 8 13.01 -15.39 3.34
C ASN A 8 11.92 -16.22 2.67
N ALA A 9 10.78 -15.61 2.36
CA ALA A 9 9.65 -16.27 1.72
C ALA A 9 9.33 -15.49 0.44
N VAL A 10 9.63 -16.10 -0.70
CA VAL A 10 9.54 -15.45 -2.02
C VAL A 10 8.55 -16.21 -2.90
N VAL A 11 7.69 -15.47 -3.58
CA VAL A 11 6.70 -16.00 -4.55
C VAL A 11 6.89 -15.24 -5.84
N GLU A 12 7.46 -15.89 -6.86
CA GLU A 12 7.88 -15.26 -8.14
C GLU A 12 6.92 -15.52 -9.31
N GLU A 13 6.18 -16.64 -9.35
CA GLU A 13 5.28 -16.89 -10.49
C GLU A 13 4.26 -17.99 -10.16
N LEU A 14 3.04 -17.61 -9.81
CA LEU A 14 1.90 -18.53 -9.72
C LEU A 14 0.74 -17.90 -10.47
N ALA A 15 0.07 -18.68 -11.33
CA ALA A 15 -1.12 -18.30 -12.11
C ALA A 15 -2.19 -17.50 -11.30
N ALA A 16 -2.19 -17.65 -9.98
CA ALA A 16 -2.53 -16.60 -9.03
C ALA A 16 -1.85 -16.90 -7.68
N ALA A 17 -1.28 -15.90 -7.01
CA ALA A 17 -0.76 -16.04 -5.65
C ALA A 17 -1.93 -16.00 -4.65
N MET A 18 -2.69 -17.10 -4.56
CA MET A 18 -3.74 -17.28 -3.56
C MET A 18 -3.18 -17.91 -2.28
N GLY A 19 -2.89 -17.09 -1.27
CA GLY A 19 -2.26 -17.65 -0.07
C GLY A 19 -1.74 -16.69 0.98
N LYS A 20 -0.89 -17.23 1.85
CA LYS A 20 -0.15 -16.47 2.87
C LYS A 20 1.34 -16.63 2.57
N ASN A 21 2.04 -15.51 2.37
CA ASN A 21 3.48 -15.45 2.31
C ASN A 21 3.99 -14.84 3.63
N ASN A 22 4.66 -15.62 4.47
CA ASN A 22 5.12 -15.17 5.78
C ASN A 22 6.62 -15.38 5.94
N GLY A 23 7.37 -14.32 6.21
CA GLY A 23 8.77 -14.47 6.56
C GLY A 23 9.37 -13.25 7.21
N ARG A 24 10.65 -13.28 7.58
CA ARG A 24 11.32 -12.05 8.02
C ARG A 24 11.40 -11.08 6.84
N ASN A 25 11.72 -11.59 5.66
CA ASN A 25 11.56 -10.93 4.38
C ASN A 25 10.52 -11.72 3.59
N ALA A 26 9.39 -11.10 3.26
CA ALA A 26 8.31 -11.72 2.51
C ALA A 26 8.10 -10.91 1.23
N VAL A 27 8.35 -11.54 0.09
CA VAL A 27 8.39 -10.89 -1.21
C VAL A 27 7.47 -11.62 -2.18
N VAL A 28 6.67 -10.85 -2.90
CA VAL A 28 5.77 -11.34 -3.95
C VAL A 28 6.06 -10.51 -5.18
N GLU A 29 6.64 -11.14 -6.19
CA GLU A 29 7.11 -10.53 -7.44
C GLU A 29 6.33 -11.13 -8.61
N GLU A 30 5.92 -10.28 -9.56
CA GLU A 30 5.35 -10.64 -10.86
C GLU A 30 4.16 -11.65 -10.92
N PRO A 31 3.25 -11.77 -9.93
CA PRO A 31 2.12 -12.68 -10.12
C PRO A 31 1.04 -12.01 -10.98
N PRO A 32 0.35 -12.74 -11.88
CA PRO A 32 -0.78 -12.20 -12.65
C PRO A 32 -1.90 -11.64 -11.76
N ALA A 33 -2.05 -12.16 -10.54
CA ALA A 33 -2.85 -11.56 -9.49
C ALA A 33 -2.41 -12.05 -8.09
N VAL A 34 -2.46 -11.17 -7.10
CA VAL A 34 -2.30 -11.54 -5.68
C VAL A 34 -3.66 -11.52 -4.99
N MET A 35 -4.01 -12.63 -4.35
CA MET A 35 -5.13 -12.66 -3.41
C MET A 35 -4.67 -13.28 -2.09
N GLY A 36 -4.34 -12.45 -1.10
CA GLY A 36 -3.71 -13.03 0.07
C GLY A 36 -3.15 -12.08 1.11
N ARG A 37 -2.18 -12.60 1.86
CA ARG A 37 -1.45 -11.86 2.88
C ARG A 37 0.03 -12.04 2.69
N ASN A 38 0.75 -10.92 2.59
CA ASN A 38 2.19 -10.88 2.63
C ASN A 38 2.61 -10.29 4.00
N ASN A 39 3.27 -11.07 4.85
CA ASN A 39 3.62 -10.64 6.20
C ASN A 39 5.11 -10.84 6.47
N GLY A 40 5.78 -9.79 6.93
CA GLY A 40 7.15 -9.92 7.38
C GLY A 40 7.72 -8.72 8.11
N ARG A 41 9.00 -8.74 8.47
CA ARG A 41 9.65 -7.50 8.92
C ARG A 41 9.78 -6.54 7.75
N ASN A 42 10.18 -7.07 6.60
CA ASN A 42 10.08 -6.41 5.30
C ASN A 42 9.08 -7.21 4.47
N ALA A 43 8.01 -6.55 4.02
CA ALA A 43 6.96 -7.16 3.22
C ALA A 43 6.79 -6.34 1.95
N VAL A 44 7.09 -6.96 0.81
CA VAL A 44 7.17 -6.30 -0.50
C VAL A 44 6.25 -7.01 -1.48
N VAL A 45 5.44 -6.24 -2.20
CA VAL A 45 4.63 -6.71 -3.32
C VAL A 45 4.96 -5.83 -4.52
N GLU A 46 5.51 -6.43 -5.56
CA GLU A 46 6.06 -5.74 -6.74
C GLU A 46 5.48 -6.34 -8.01
N GLU A 47 4.93 -5.47 -8.88
CA GLU A 47 4.50 -5.78 -10.25
C GLU A 47 3.26 -6.70 -10.49
N PRO A 48 2.32 -6.97 -9.54
CA PRO A 48 1.06 -7.57 -9.95
C PRO A 48 0.17 -6.63 -10.78
N PRO A 49 -0.47 -7.13 -11.86
CA PRO A 49 -1.58 -6.43 -12.49
C PRO A 49 -2.70 -6.09 -11.49
N ALA A 50 -2.95 -6.96 -10.50
CA ALA A 50 -3.90 -6.69 -9.43
C ALA A 50 -3.49 -7.34 -8.11
N ALA A 51 -3.62 -6.58 -7.01
CA ALA A 51 -3.44 -7.11 -5.66
C ALA A 51 -4.66 -6.88 -4.79
N ILE A 52 -5.24 -7.96 -4.26
CA ILE A 52 -6.30 -7.95 -3.26
C ILE A 52 -5.76 -8.57 -1.97
N GLY A 53 -5.58 -7.78 -0.91
CA GLY A 53 -5.02 -8.37 0.30
C GLY A 53 -4.50 -7.46 1.39
N LYS A 54 -3.57 -8.02 2.16
CA LYS A 54 -2.86 -7.29 3.21
C LYS A 54 -1.36 -7.47 3.04
N ASN A 55 -0.64 -6.37 2.98
CA ASN A 55 0.80 -6.32 3.09
C ASN A 55 1.16 -5.76 4.47
N ASN A 56 1.76 -6.58 5.35
CA ASN A 56 2.04 -6.16 6.72
C ASN A 56 3.51 -6.36 7.07
N GLY A 57 4.16 -5.32 7.59
CA GLY A 57 5.48 -5.46 8.14
C GLY A 57 6.01 -4.27 8.90
N ARG A 58 7.28 -4.30 9.32
CA ARG A 58 7.91 -3.07 9.83
C ARG A 58 8.10 -2.09 8.68
N ASN A 59 8.54 -2.59 7.54
CA ASN A 59 8.53 -1.91 6.25
C ASN A 59 7.57 -2.70 5.35
N ALA A 60 6.49 -2.06 4.93
CA ALA A 60 5.50 -2.65 4.05
C ALA A 60 5.43 -1.78 2.79
N VAL A 61 5.79 -2.37 1.66
CA VAL A 61 5.97 -1.67 0.39
C VAL A 61 5.15 -2.37 -0.68
N VAL A 62 4.42 -1.58 -1.46
CA VAL A 62 3.60 -2.02 -2.58
C VAL A 62 3.95 -1.11 -3.75
N LYS A 63 4.38 -1.67 -4.88
CA LYS A 63 4.85 -0.91 -6.04
C LYS A 63 4.24 -1.41 -7.33
N GLU A 64 4.13 -0.51 -8.31
CA GLU A 64 3.92 -0.84 -9.73
C GLU A 64 2.70 -1.76 -9.97
N LEU A 65 1.60 -1.49 -9.27
CA LEU A 65 0.37 -2.27 -9.39
C LEU A 65 -0.63 -1.60 -10.30
N ALA A 66 -1.19 -2.27 -11.32
CA ALA A 66 -2.27 -1.65 -12.09
C ALA A 66 -3.54 -1.38 -11.24
N ALA A 67 -3.80 -2.20 -10.22
CA ALA A 67 -4.84 -1.94 -9.22
C ALA A 67 -4.52 -2.60 -7.86
N ALA A 68 -4.80 -1.87 -6.78
CA ALA A 68 -4.60 -2.36 -5.41
C ALA A 68 -5.87 -2.21 -4.57
N ILE A 69 -6.40 -3.33 -4.05
CA ILE A 69 -7.46 -3.33 -3.05
C ILE A 69 -6.96 -3.95 -1.76
N GLY A 70 -6.80 -3.17 -0.69
CA GLY A 70 -6.27 -3.78 0.52
C GLY A 70 -5.81 -2.89 1.64
N LYS A 71 -4.93 -3.46 2.46
CA LYS A 71 -4.27 -2.76 3.57
C LYS A 71 -2.76 -2.93 3.46
N ASN A 72 -2.05 -1.83 3.41
CA ASN A 72 -0.60 -1.79 3.59
C ASN A 72 -0.33 -1.25 4.99
N ASN A 73 0.26 -2.07 5.87
CA ASN A 73 0.47 -1.69 7.28
C ASN A 73 1.91 -1.90 7.70
N GLY A 74 2.51 -0.86 8.28
CA GLY A 74 3.80 -1.00 8.91
C GLY A 74 4.29 0.17 9.71
N ARG A 75 5.54 0.14 10.19
CA ARG A 75 6.14 1.37 10.74
C ARG A 75 6.37 2.37 9.61
N ASN A 76 6.89 1.87 8.49
CA ASN A 76 6.92 2.57 7.21
C ASN A 76 6.01 1.79 6.27
N ALA A 77 4.96 2.44 5.78
CA ALA A 77 4.01 1.86 4.84
C ALA A 77 3.98 2.73 3.60
N VAL A 78 4.42 2.17 2.47
CA VAL A 78 4.62 2.91 1.23
C VAL A 78 3.87 2.21 0.10
N VAL A 79 3.15 3.01 -0.68
CA VAL A 79 2.43 2.60 -1.88
C VAL A 79 2.87 3.55 -2.99
N GLU A 80 3.54 3.01 -4.01
CA GLU A 80 4.13 3.77 -5.14
C GLU A 80 3.51 3.32 -6.46
N GLU A 81 3.14 4.28 -7.31
CA GLU A 81 2.74 4.11 -8.73
C GLU A 81 1.52 3.21 -9.07
N PRO A 82 0.43 3.12 -8.28
CA PRO A 82 -0.76 2.39 -8.72
C PRO A 82 -1.80 3.24 -9.48
N PRO A 83 -2.25 2.89 -10.71
CA PRO A 83 -3.34 3.54 -11.42
C PRO A 83 -4.61 3.73 -10.57
N ALA A 84 -4.93 2.74 -9.73
CA ALA A 84 -6.05 2.80 -8.80
C ALA A 84 -5.74 2.14 -7.46
N VAL A 85 -5.95 2.89 -6.36
CA VAL A 85 -5.88 2.35 -5.00
C VAL A 85 -7.22 2.43 -4.32
N MET A 86 -7.71 1.29 -3.83
CA MET A 86 -8.80 1.24 -2.87
C MET A 86 -8.35 0.60 -1.56
N GLY A 87 -8.13 1.39 -0.52
CA GLY A 87 -7.58 0.77 0.69
C GLY A 87 -7.20 1.65 1.85
N ARG A 88 -6.35 1.06 2.69
CA ARG A 88 -5.75 1.75 3.84
C ARG A 88 -4.25 1.58 3.83
N ASN A 89 -3.53 2.69 3.85
CA ASN A 89 -2.10 2.72 4.13
C ASN A 89 -1.91 3.20 5.56
N ASN A 90 -1.35 2.38 6.45
CA ASN A 90 -1.20 2.74 7.86
C ASN A 90 0.22 2.54 8.33
N GLY A 91 0.81 3.57 8.93
CA GLY A 91 2.07 3.42 9.62
C GLY A 91 2.51 4.59 10.44
N ARG A 92 3.72 4.56 11.02
CA ARG A 92 4.27 5.78 11.63
C ARG A 92 4.57 6.80 10.54
N ASN A 93 5.16 6.33 9.45
CA ASN A 93 5.29 7.04 8.19
C ASN A 93 4.44 6.27 7.17
N ALA A 94 3.44 6.94 6.61
CA ALA A 94 2.53 6.37 5.64
C ALA A 94 2.54 7.25 4.39
N VAL A 95 2.99 6.70 3.28
CA VAL A 95 3.23 7.43 2.03
C VAL A 95 2.47 6.76 0.90
N VAL A 96 1.74 7.56 0.12
CA VAL A 96 1.06 7.14 -1.09
C VAL A 96 1.49 8.11 -2.19
N GLU A 97 2.17 7.60 -3.21
CA GLU A 97 2.72 8.36 -4.32
C GLU A 97 2.01 7.99 -5.64
N GLU A 98 1.64 9.01 -6.41
CA GLU A 98 1.23 8.93 -7.82
C GLU A 98 0.09 7.98 -8.25
N PRO A 99 -1.02 7.79 -7.52
CA PRO A 99 -2.20 7.22 -8.18
C PRO A 99 -2.84 8.25 -9.12
N PRO A 100 -3.41 7.90 -10.30
CA PRO A 100 -4.38 8.66 -11.10
C PRO A 100 -5.83 8.57 -10.57
N ALA A 101 -6.12 7.60 -9.70
CA ALA A 101 -7.31 7.62 -8.84
C ALA A 101 -7.06 6.94 -7.47
N ALA A 102 -7.43 7.59 -6.37
CA ALA A 102 -7.30 7.01 -5.02
C ALA A 102 -8.59 7.09 -4.22
N MET A 103 -9.02 5.96 -3.65
CA MET A 103 -10.09 5.89 -2.66
C MET A 103 -9.60 5.23 -1.37
N GLY A 104 -9.46 5.97 -0.29
CA GLY A 104 -8.91 5.32 0.90
C GLY A 104 -8.59 6.17 2.11
N ARG A 105 -7.78 5.58 2.99
CA ARG A 105 -7.23 6.25 4.17
C ARG A 105 -5.73 6.08 4.25
N ASN A 106 -5.01 7.18 4.30
CA ASN A 106 -3.60 7.21 4.66
C ASN A 106 -3.49 7.66 6.13
N ASN A 107 -2.95 6.83 7.02
CA ASN A 107 -2.89 7.15 8.44
C ASN A 107 -1.48 6.97 8.98
N GLY A 108 -0.93 8.01 9.61
CA GLY A 108 0.30 7.88 10.34
C GLY A 108 0.68 9.04 11.22
N ARG A 109 1.85 9.00 11.85
CA ARG A 109 2.38 10.20 12.51
C ARG A 109 2.77 11.22 11.46
N ASN A 110 3.43 10.76 10.42
CA ASN A 110 3.67 11.48 9.18
C ASN A 110 2.88 10.75 8.10
N ALA A 111 1.95 11.44 7.46
CA ALA A 111 1.10 10.87 6.43
C ALA A 111 1.16 11.77 5.19
N VAL A 112 1.69 11.25 4.09
CA VAL A 112 1.94 11.99 2.86
C VAL A 112 1.15 11.34 1.74
N VAL A 113 0.41 12.14 0.99
CA VAL A 113 -0.28 11.71 -0.23
C VAL A 113 0.07 12.71 -1.32
N GLU A 114 0.70 12.23 -2.38
CA GLU A 114 0.85 13.00 -3.63
C GLU A 114 -0.35 12.61 -4.50
N GLU A 115 -1.31 13.52 -4.71
CA GLU A 115 -2.64 13.13 -5.15
C GLU A 115 -2.86 13.09 -6.68
N PRO A 116 -3.72 12.16 -7.14
CA PRO A 116 -4.29 12.12 -8.49
C PRO A 116 -5.22 13.26 -8.83
N PRO A 117 -5.41 13.57 -10.13
CA PRO A 117 -6.48 14.45 -10.61
C PRO A 117 -7.86 14.23 -9.97
N ALA A 118 -8.19 13.00 -9.57
CA ALA A 118 -9.36 12.66 -8.76
C ALA A 118 -9.02 11.76 -7.56
N ALA A 119 -9.15 12.28 -6.34
CA ALA A 119 -8.96 11.52 -5.10
C ALA A 119 -10.19 11.62 -4.18
N MET A 120 -10.52 10.53 -3.48
CA MET A 120 -11.54 10.51 -2.42
C MET A 120 -11.02 9.80 -1.18
N GLY A 121 -10.71 10.53 -0.11
CA GLY A 121 -10.06 9.88 1.02
C GLY A 121 -9.89 10.67 2.29
N ARG A 122 -9.13 10.09 3.22
CA ARG A 122 -8.68 10.77 4.43
C ARG A 122 -7.19 10.58 4.60
N ASN A 123 -6.45 11.67 4.65
CA ASN A 123 -5.08 11.68 5.12
C ASN A 123 -5.08 12.11 6.59
N ASN A 124 -4.61 11.26 7.51
CA ASN A 124 -4.63 11.56 8.94
C ASN A 124 -3.23 11.40 9.54
N GLY A 125 -2.74 12.44 10.19
CA GLY A 125 -1.52 12.33 10.97
C GLY A 125 -1.17 13.54 11.81
N ARG A 126 -0.06 13.47 12.56
CA ARG A 126 0.42 14.67 13.27
C ARG A 126 0.90 15.70 12.25
N ASN A 127 1.69 15.23 11.28
CA ASN A 127 2.10 15.95 10.08
C ASN A 127 1.41 15.24 8.90
N ALA A 128 0.43 15.90 8.30
CA ALA A 128 -0.37 15.32 7.23
C ALA A 128 -0.24 16.22 6.00
N VAL A 129 0.38 15.72 4.94
CA VAL A 129 0.67 16.50 3.72
C VAL A 129 -0.12 15.88 2.58
N VAL A 130 -0.88 16.70 1.88
CA VAL A 130 -1.54 16.36 0.62
C VAL A 130 -1.04 17.36 -0.40
N GLU A 131 -0.64 16.91 -1.59
CA GLU A 131 -0.42 17.80 -2.73
C GLU A 131 -1.68 17.72 -3.62
N GLU A 132 -2.58 18.71 -3.52
CA GLU A 132 -3.93 18.62 -4.10
C GLU A 132 -4.00 19.04 -5.60
N PRO A 133 -4.65 18.22 -6.45
CA PRO A 133 -5.10 18.61 -7.78
C PRO A 133 -6.56 19.11 -7.78
N PRO A 134 -7.04 19.72 -8.87
CA PRO A 134 -8.30 20.49 -8.88
C PRO A 134 -9.60 19.75 -8.55
N ALA A 135 -9.64 18.41 -8.48
CA ALA A 135 -10.86 17.63 -8.23
C ALA A 135 -10.73 16.59 -7.09
N ALA A 136 -9.95 16.89 -6.06
CA ALA A 136 -9.88 16.10 -4.83
C ALA A 136 -11.12 16.31 -3.91
N MET A 137 -11.68 15.22 -3.39
CA MET A 137 -12.71 15.19 -2.36
C MET A 137 -12.22 14.42 -1.14
N GLY A 138 -11.42 15.09 -0.30
CA GLY A 138 -10.74 14.46 0.83
C GLY A 138 -10.87 15.20 2.15
N ARG A 139 -10.33 14.58 3.22
CA ARG A 139 -10.02 15.28 4.47
C ARG A 139 -8.55 15.10 4.79
N ASN A 140 -7.83 16.20 4.94
CA ASN A 140 -6.48 16.21 5.48
C ASN A 140 -6.50 16.65 6.96
N ASN A 141 -6.34 15.71 7.89
CA ASN A 141 -6.43 15.97 9.32
C ASN A 141 -5.08 15.82 10.01
N GLY A 142 -4.64 16.88 10.67
CA GLY A 142 -3.45 16.83 11.50
C GLY A 142 -3.19 18.11 12.28
N ARG A 143 -2.24 18.03 13.21
CA ARG A 143 -1.81 19.24 13.95
C ARG A 143 -1.06 20.19 13.01
N ASN A 144 -0.27 19.63 12.11
CA ASN A 144 0.51 20.32 11.09
C ASN A 144 0.05 19.80 9.72
N ALA A 145 -1.25 19.94 9.43
CA ALA A 145 -1.78 19.55 8.12
C ALA A 145 -1.42 20.62 7.08
N VAL A 146 -0.97 20.19 5.90
CA VAL A 146 -0.65 21.03 4.74
C VAL A 146 -1.31 20.40 3.52
N VAL A 147 -1.97 21.25 2.74
CA VAL A 147 -2.63 20.94 1.47
C VAL A 147 -2.02 21.85 0.42
#